data_AF-A0A1D2RDK5-F1
#
_entry.id   AF-A0A1D2RDK5-F1
#
_cell.length_a   1.000
_cell.length_b   1.000
_cell.length_c   1.000
_cell.angle_alpha   90.00
_cell.angle_beta   90.00
_cell.angle_gamma   90.00
#
_symmetry.space_group_name_H-M   'P 1'
#
loop_
_entity.id
_entity.type
_entity.pdbx_description
1 polymer ?
#
loop_
_entity_poly.entity_id
_entity_poly.type
_entity_poly.pdbx_seq_one_letter_code
_entity_poly.pdbx_strand_id
1 'polypeptide(L)'
;MAKAPATTIKYNIYADVVIDGVVEKPDVVGAVFGQTEGLLGEDLELRELQKSGRIGRIEADIKAKGGKSTGKIIVPSSLDKIETAIIASAVESVDRVGPCRAEIKVTGVEDARFSRRRSLVERAKEILKKIMAEEIPDTQTIINEIRESVQIGEITNYKGLPAGPSLEESDSIIIVEGRADILNLLKYGIKNTIAVEGTNVPQAVIDLSKERTVTAFVDGDRGGDIILKELAQTANIDYVARAPKGTEVEELGKKESIMTLRKKIPLNQVRGLGAIAKPRDDTTVLLKELETVKGKMQMLSRTLLFLTGL
;
A
#
# COMPACT_ATOMS: atom_id res chain seq x y z
N MET A 1 -57.26 -4.81 -13.02
CA MET A 1 -56.57 -6.11 -12.83
C MET A 1 -55.07 -5.84 -12.77
N ALA A 2 -54.48 -5.93 -11.59
CA ALA A 2 -53.05 -5.68 -11.41
C ALA A 2 -52.25 -6.86 -11.98
N LYS A 3 -51.42 -6.58 -12.99
CA LYS A 3 -50.47 -7.51 -13.58
C LYS A 3 -49.47 -7.89 -12.48
N ALA A 4 -49.41 -9.17 -12.12
CA ALA A 4 -48.48 -9.67 -11.10
C ALA A 4 -47.05 -9.18 -11.38
N PRO A 5 -46.29 -8.75 -10.36
CA PRO A 5 -44.94 -8.24 -10.58
C PRO A 5 -44.07 -9.37 -11.13
N ALA A 6 -43.24 -9.06 -12.14
CA ALA A 6 -42.21 -9.97 -12.61
C ALA A 6 -41.35 -10.40 -11.42
N THR A 7 -41.46 -11.66 -11.02
CA THR A 7 -40.78 -12.20 -9.87
C THR A 7 -39.28 -12.11 -10.10
N THR A 8 -38.61 -11.34 -9.23
CA THR A 8 -37.17 -11.16 -9.31
C THR A 8 -36.51 -12.49 -8.95
N ILE A 9 -35.83 -13.10 -9.92
CA ILE A 9 -35.06 -14.33 -9.74
C ILE A 9 -34.04 -14.10 -8.61
N LYS A 10 -34.13 -14.92 -7.56
CA LYS A 10 -33.20 -14.90 -6.42
C LYS A 10 -32.07 -15.90 -6.63
N TYR A 11 -32.37 -17.06 -7.20
CA TYR A 11 -31.44 -18.16 -7.40
C TYR A 11 -31.61 -18.76 -8.80
N ASN A 12 -30.52 -19.25 -9.37
CA ASN A 12 -30.54 -20.11 -10.56
C ASN A 12 -29.97 -21.47 -10.16
N ILE A 13 -30.74 -22.53 -10.40
CA ILE A 13 -30.27 -23.91 -10.27
C ILE A 13 -29.72 -24.32 -11.63
N TYR A 14 -28.47 -24.80 -11.67
CA TYR A 14 -27.82 -25.30 -12.87
C TYR A 14 -27.62 -26.80 -12.76
N ALA A 15 -28.07 -27.55 -13.77
CA ALA A 15 -27.83 -28.98 -13.86
C ALA A 15 -27.31 -29.37 -15.24
N ASP A 16 -26.45 -30.37 -15.29
CA ASP A 16 -26.06 -31.04 -16.53
C ASP A 16 -26.94 -32.28 -16.71
N VAL A 17 -27.30 -32.60 -17.95
CA VAL A 17 -28.13 -33.76 -18.28
C VAL A 17 -27.49 -34.59 -19.38
N VAL A 18 -27.52 -35.92 -19.20
CA VAL A 18 -27.08 -36.92 -20.18
C VAL A 18 -28.21 -37.91 -20.40
N ILE A 19 -28.57 -38.15 -21.66
CA ILE A 19 -29.74 -38.94 -22.04
C ILE A 19 -29.32 -39.97 -23.09
N ASP A 20 -29.68 -41.23 -22.85
CA ASP A 20 -29.41 -42.34 -23.77
C ASP A 20 -30.50 -42.43 -24.85
N GLY A 21 -30.57 -41.38 -25.66
CA GLY A 21 -31.51 -41.24 -26.75
C GLY A 21 -31.50 -39.85 -27.37
N VAL A 22 -32.21 -39.70 -28.49
CA VAL A 22 -32.42 -38.41 -29.16
C VAL A 22 -33.73 -37.81 -28.63
N VAL A 23 -33.63 -36.68 -27.94
CA VAL A 23 -34.78 -35.97 -27.37
C VAL A 23 -34.65 -34.48 -27.62
N GLU A 24 -35.75 -33.76 -27.51
CA GLU A 24 -35.78 -32.31 -27.66
C GLU A 24 -36.00 -31.60 -26.32
N LYS A 25 -35.82 -30.28 -26.33
CA LYS A 25 -36.06 -29.41 -25.17
C LYS A 25 -37.43 -29.66 -24.50
N PRO A 26 -38.56 -29.76 -25.23
CA PRO A 26 -39.87 -29.99 -24.61
C PRO A 26 -39.95 -31.30 -23.81
N ASP A 27 -39.26 -32.35 -24.26
CA ASP A 27 -39.26 -33.65 -23.58
C ASP A 27 -38.58 -33.56 -22.22
N VAL A 28 -37.42 -32.88 -22.17
CA VAL A 28 -36.65 -32.68 -20.93
C VAL A 28 -37.45 -31.85 -19.93
N VAL A 29 -38.05 -30.74 -20.39
CA VAL A 29 -38.88 -29.89 -19.53
C VAL A 29 -40.11 -30.66 -19.05
N GLY A 30 -40.76 -31.41 -19.94
CA GLY A 30 -41.93 -32.25 -19.61
C GLY A 30 -41.60 -33.32 -18.58
N ALA A 31 -40.44 -33.97 -18.70
CA ALA A 31 -39.96 -34.95 -17.74
C ALA A 31 -39.70 -34.34 -16.36
N VAL A 32 -39.07 -33.16 -16.31
CA VAL A 32 -38.83 -32.45 -15.05
C VAL A 32 -40.13 -32.10 -14.35
N PHE A 33 -41.15 -31.60 -15.06
CA PHE A 33 -42.45 -31.34 -14.44
C PHE A 33 -43.17 -32.63 -14.05
N GLY A 34 -43.24 -33.62 -14.93
CA GLY A 34 -44.05 -34.82 -14.72
C GLY A 34 -43.50 -35.73 -13.64
N GLN A 35 -42.18 -35.91 -13.55
CA GLN A 35 -41.58 -36.79 -12.54
C GLN A 35 -41.48 -36.17 -11.16
N THR A 36 -41.50 -34.83 -11.06
CA THR A 36 -41.46 -34.14 -9.76
C THR A 36 -42.84 -33.86 -9.18
N GLU A 37 -43.90 -34.04 -9.97
CA GLU A 37 -45.29 -33.88 -9.55
C GLU A 37 -45.65 -34.90 -8.45
N GLY A 38 -46.33 -34.43 -7.39
CA GLY A 38 -46.71 -35.27 -6.24
C GLY A 38 -45.60 -35.66 -5.25
N LEU A 39 -44.33 -35.30 -5.49
CA LEU A 39 -43.22 -35.64 -4.58
C LEU A 39 -43.03 -34.64 -3.42
N LEU A 40 -43.39 -33.38 -3.63
CA LEU A 40 -42.98 -32.26 -2.75
C LEU A 40 -44.13 -31.57 -2.01
N GLY A 41 -45.37 -32.05 -2.16
CA GLY A 41 -46.57 -31.39 -1.65
C GLY A 41 -46.97 -30.16 -2.48
N GLU A 42 -48.25 -29.77 -2.41
CA GLU A 42 -48.87 -28.78 -3.32
C GLU A 42 -48.12 -27.42 -3.37
N ASP A 43 -47.56 -26.97 -2.25
CA ASP A 43 -46.85 -25.68 -2.15
C ASP A 43 -45.49 -25.65 -2.86
N LEU A 44 -44.89 -26.81 -3.12
CA LEU A 44 -43.57 -26.96 -3.75
C LEU A 44 -43.63 -27.65 -5.12
N GLU A 45 -44.83 -27.86 -5.67
CA GLU A 45 -44.98 -28.39 -7.01
C GLU A 45 -44.50 -27.40 -8.06
N LEU A 46 -43.61 -27.85 -8.96
CA LEU A 46 -43.02 -27.00 -9.98
C LEU A 46 -44.07 -26.29 -10.86
N ARG A 47 -45.18 -26.96 -11.17
CA ARG A 47 -46.25 -26.40 -12.03
C ARG A 47 -46.99 -25.26 -11.32
N GLU A 48 -47.33 -25.41 -10.04
CA GLU A 48 -47.98 -24.36 -9.25
C GLU A 48 -47.01 -23.22 -8.90
N LEU A 49 -45.75 -23.56 -8.61
CA LEU A 49 -44.68 -22.58 -8.44
C LEU A 49 -44.43 -21.76 -9.72
N GLN A 50 -44.54 -22.35 -10.91
CA GLN A 50 -44.42 -21.62 -12.17
C GLN A 50 -45.64 -20.73 -12.43
N LYS A 51 -46.86 -21.20 -12.15
CA LYS A 51 -48.10 -20.41 -12.28
C LYS A 51 -48.12 -19.20 -11.35
N SER A 52 -47.68 -19.39 -10.10
CA SER A 52 -47.55 -18.32 -9.11
C SER A 52 -46.35 -17.39 -9.36
N GLY A 53 -45.49 -17.74 -10.33
CA GLY A 53 -44.27 -17.00 -10.68
C GLY A 53 -43.11 -17.23 -9.71
N ARG A 54 -43.26 -18.08 -8.68
CA ARG A 54 -42.18 -18.39 -7.74
C ARG A 54 -41.01 -19.10 -8.41
N ILE A 55 -41.28 -19.91 -9.44
CA ILE A 55 -40.31 -20.53 -10.37
C ILE A 55 -40.47 -19.90 -11.77
N GLY A 56 -39.34 -19.65 -12.43
CA GLY A 56 -39.29 -19.12 -13.79
C GLY A 56 -39.56 -20.18 -14.86
N ARG A 57 -39.29 -19.82 -16.12
CA ARG A 57 -39.30 -20.81 -17.20
C ARG A 57 -38.06 -21.69 -17.07
N ILE A 58 -38.28 -23.00 -17.02
CA ILE A 58 -37.19 -23.98 -17.06
C ILE A 58 -36.59 -23.94 -18.47
N GLU A 59 -35.30 -23.66 -18.55
CA GLU A 59 -34.56 -23.62 -19.80
C GLU A 59 -33.72 -24.88 -19.91
N ALA A 60 -33.75 -25.51 -21.08
CA ALA A 60 -32.87 -26.62 -21.41
C ALA A 60 -32.23 -26.34 -22.77
N ASP A 61 -30.91 -26.45 -22.86
CA ASP A 61 -30.14 -26.43 -24.09
C ASP A 61 -29.59 -27.85 -24.31
N ILE A 62 -30.19 -28.56 -25.28
CA ILE A 62 -29.94 -29.97 -25.54
C ILE A 62 -29.30 -30.11 -26.92
N LYS A 63 -28.21 -30.89 -26.98
CA LYS A 63 -27.52 -31.23 -28.22
C LYS A 63 -27.52 -32.74 -28.39
N ALA A 64 -28.06 -33.21 -29.50
CA ALA A 64 -28.04 -34.62 -29.87
C ALA A 64 -26.82 -34.93 -30.75
N LYS A 65 -26.05 -35.96 -30.37
CA LYS A 65 -24.93 -36.47 -31.18
C LYS A 65 -24.76 -37.97 -30.96
N GLY A 66 -24.76 -38.75 -32.05
CA GLY A 66 -24.46 -40.18 -32.02
C GLY A 66 -25.44 -41.01 -31.18
N GLY A 67 -26.74 -40.68 -31.23
CA GLY A 67 -27.78 -41.42 -30.50
C GLY A 67 -27.92 -41.07 -29.02
N LYS A 68 -27.09 -40.16 -28.50
CA LYS A 68 -27.19 -39.61 -27.14
C LYS A 68 -27.47 -38.11 -27.18
N SER A 69 -28.13 -37.61 -26.15
CA SER A 69 -28.37 -36.18 -25.97
C SER A 69 -27.69 -35.71 -24.69
N THR A 70 -26.96 -34.61 -24.78
CA THR A 70 -26.32 -33.96 -23.62
C THR A 70 -26.71 -32.50 -23.59
N GLY A 71 -26.87 -31.94 -22.40
CA GLY A 71 -27.27 -30.56 -22.30
C GLY A 71 -27.19 -29.97 -20.91
N LYS A 72 -27.65 -28.72 -20.82
CA LYS A 72 -27.72 -27.97 -19.56
C LYS A 72 -29.16 -27.57 -19.27
N ILE A 73 -29.54 -27.64 -18.00
CA ILE A 73 -30.84 -27.23 -17.47
C ILE A 73 -30.60 -26.06 -16.52
N ILE A 74 -31.42 -25.02 -16.67
CA ILE A 74 -31.44 -23.84 -15.79
C ILE A 74 -32.86 -23.69 -15.25
N VAL A 75 -32.98 -23.68 -13.92
CA VAL A 75 -34.25 -23.43 -13.22
C VAL A 75 -34.14 -22.13 -12.43
N PRO A 76 -34.76 -21.04 -12.91
CA PRO A 76 -34.81 -19.79 -12.16
C PRO A 76 -35.79 -19.90 -10.99
N SER A 77 -35.36 -19.46 -9.81
CA SER A 77 -36.14 -19.52 -8.57
C SER A 77 -36.15 -18.18 -7.85
N SER A 78 -37.32 -17.79 -7.36
CA SER A 78 -37.50 -16.66 -6.42
C SER A 78 -37.80 -17.13 -4.98
N LEU A 79 -37.72 -18.45 -4.75
CA LEU A 79 -37.91 -19.10 -3.46
C LEU A 79 -36.78 -18.76 -2.47
N ASP A 80 -36.93 -19.20 -1.22
CA ASP A 80 -35.82 -19.16 -0.27
C ASP A 80 -34.75 -20.23 -0.56
N LYS A 81 -33.68 -20.24 0.25
CA LYS A 81 -32.55 -21.16 0.04
C LYS A 81 -32.93 -22.62 0.26
N ILE A 82 -33.79 -22.90 1.24
CA ILE A 82 -34.17 -24.26 1.63
C ILE A 82 -35.10 -24.82 0.56
N GLU A 83 -36.15 -24.08 0.23
CA GLU A 83 -37.09 -24.41 -0.84
C GLU A 83 -36.36 -24.60 -2.18
N THR A 84 -35.43 -23.70 -2.54
CA THR A 84 -34.65 -23.84 -3.79
C THR A 84 -33.78 -25.10 -3.78
N ALA A 85 -33.20 -25.49 -2.65
CA ALA A 85 -32.41 -26.72 -2.55
C ALA A 85 -33.28 -27.97 -2.70
N ILE A 86 -34.50 -27.95 -2.16
CA ILE A 86 -35.48 -29.03 -2.33
C ILE A 86 -35.86 -29.17 -3.81
N ILE A 87 -36.14 -28.06 -4.50
CA ILE A 87 -36.42 -28.07 -5.93
C ILE A 87 -35.22 -28.59 -6.73
N ALA A 88 -34.00 -28.19 -6.38
CA ALA A 88 -32.79 -28.70 -7.05
C ALA A 88 -32.68 -30.23 -6.92
N SER A 89 -32.91 -30.77 -5.71
CA SER A 89 -32.93 -32.21 -5.46
C SER A 89 -33.98 -32.94 -6.29
N ALA A 90 -35.19 -32.38 -6.39
CA ALA A 90 -36.25 -32.98 -7.21
C ALA A 90 -35.90 -32.97 -8.70
N VAL A 91 -35.30 -31.89 -9.22
CA VAL A 91 -34.80 -31.86 -10.60
C VAL A 91 -33.71 -32.91 -10.83
N GLU A 92 -32.82 -33.12 -9.85
CA GLU A 92 -31.77 -34.15 -9.91
C GLU A 92 -32.34 -35.58 -9.90
N SER A 93 -33.47 -35.81 -9.23
CA SER A 93 -34.10 -37.13 -9.12
C SER A 93 -34.73 -37.67 -10.41
N VAL A 94 -34.85 -36.83 -11.46
CA VAL A 94 -35.45 -37.21 -12.73
C VAL A 94 -34.53 -38.18 -13.48
N ASP A 95 -34.97 -39.42 -13.66
CA ASP A 95 -34.15 -40.52 -14.20
C ASP A 95 -34.54 -40.94 -15.63
N ARG A 96 -35.56 -40.30 -16.21
CA ARG A 96 -36.12 -40.67 -17.52
C ARG A 96 -36.69 -39.46 -18.25
N VAL A 97 -36.35 -39.32 -19.52
CA VAL A 97 -36.88 -38.29 -20.42
C VAL A 97 -37.56 -38.98 -21.60
N GLY A 98 -38.89 -38.85 -21.69
CA GLY A 98 -39.69 -39.63 -22.62
C GLY A 98 -39.48 -41.14 -22.40
N PRO A 99 -39.15 -41.93 -23.43
CA PRO A 99 -38.83 -43.36 -23.26
C PRO A 99 -37.37 -43.63 -22.83
N CYS A 100 -36.50 -42.61 -22.80
CA CYS A 100 -35.04 -42.77 -22.65
C CYS A 100 -34.59 -42.58 -21.21
N ARG A 101 -33.60 -43.37 -20.77
CA ARG A 101 -32.93 -43.14 -19.47
C ARG A 101 -32.13 -41.85 -19.50
N ALA A 102 -32.19 -41.11 -18.41
CA ALA A 102 -31.48 -39.85 -18.23
C ALA A 102 -30.76 -39.83 -16.88
N GLU A 103 -29.64 -39.13 -16.84
CA GLU A 103 -28.93 -38.78 -15.62
C GLU A 103 -28.84 -37.25 -15.57
N ILE A 104 -29.48 -36.65 -14.57
CA ILE A 104 -29.39 -35.22 -14.29
C ILE A 104 -28.50 -35.04 -13.07
N LYS A 105 -27.56 -34.10 -13.13
CA LYS A 105 -26.67 -33.78 -12.02
C LYS A 105 -26.68 -32.29 -11.76
N VAL A 106 -27.04 -31.88 -10.54
CA VAL A 106 -27.03 -30.47 -10.16
C VAL A 106 -25.57 -30.02 -9.97
N THR A 107 -25.15 -29.06 -10.79
CA THR A 107 -23.80 -28.49 -10.75
C THR A 107 -23.67 -27.36 -9.74
N GLY A 108 -24.78 -26.68 -9.42
CA GLY A 108 -24.79 -25.66 -8.39
C GLY A 108 -26.08 -24.83 -8.35
N VAL A 109 -26.22 -24.08 -7.26
CA VAL A 109 -27.27 -23.07 -7.06
C VAL A 109 -26.60 -21.72 -6.85
N GLU A 110 -26.80 -20.79 -7.77
CA GLU A 110 -26.20 -19.46 -7.74
C GLU A 110 -27.21 -18.40 -7.29
N ASP A 111 -26.83 -17.51 -6.38
CA ASP A 111 -27.65 -16.32 -6.07
C ASP A 111 -27.50 -15.30 -7.21
N ALA A 112 -28.57 -15.13 -8.00
CA ALA A 112 -28.58 -14.23 -9.15
C ALA A 112 -28.31 -12.75 -8.77
N ARG A 113 -28.37 -12.41 -7.48
CA ARG A 113 -28.07 -11.07 -6.96
C ARG A 113 -26.62 -10.91 -6.50
N PHE A 114 -25.81 -11.96 -6.52
CA PHE A 114 -24.45 -11.93 -6.02
C PHE A 114 -23.59 -10.87 -6.73
N SER A 115 -23.67 -10.81 -8.07
CA SER A 115 -22.97 -9.81 -8.88
C SER A 115 -23.41 -8.38 -8.53
N ARG A 116 -24.72 -8.12 -8.43
CA ARG A 116 -25.28 -6.81 -8.03
C ARG A 116 -24.90 -6.43 -6.61
N ARG A 117 -24.90 -7.36 -5.65
CA ARG A 117 -24.44 -7.08 -4.29
C ARG A 117 -22.97 -6.72 -4.27
N ARG A 118 -22.14 -7.43 -5.05
CA ARG A 118 -20.71 -7.10 -5.18
C ARG A 118 -20.49 -5.71 -5.77
N SER A 119 -21.22 -5.35 -6.83
CA SER A 119 -21.14 -3.99 -7.40
C SER A 119 -21.64 -2.91 -6.43
N LEU A 120 -22.66 -3.21 -5.61
CA LEU A 120 -23.11 -2.29 -4.56
C LEU A 120 -22.04 -2.07 -3.50
N VAL A 121 -21.34 -3.13 -3.07
CA VAL A 121 -20.24 -3.02 -2.11
C VAL A 121 -19.09 -2.19 -2.69
N GLU A 122 -18.66 -2.45 -3.93
CA GLU A 122 -17.60 -1.65 -4.56
C GLU A 122 -18.02 -0.18 -4.73
N ARG A 123 -19.28 0.06 -5.14
CA ARG A 123 -19.80 1.42 -5.23
C ARG A 123 -19.85 2.12 -3.88
N ALA A 124 -20.24 1.42 -2.82
CA ALA A 124 -20.22 1.98 -1.47
C ALA A 124 -18.80 2.34 -1.02
N LYS A 125 -17.79 1.52 -1.35
CA LYS A 125 -16.37 1.84 -1.09
C LYS A 125 -15.92 3.10 -1.85
N GLU A 126 -16.31 3.25 -3.11
CA GLU A 126 -15.99 4.45 -3.89
C GLU A 126 -16.63 5.71 -3.29
N ILE A 127 -17.90 5.63 -2.92
CA ILE A 127 -18.63 6.74 -2.29
C ILE A 127 -17.95 7.12 -0.98
N LEU A 128 -17.62 6.13 -0.14
CA LEU A 128 -16.90 6.36 1.11
C LEU A 128 -15.54 7.03 0.88
N LYS A 129 -14.76 6.57 -0.11
CA LYS A 129 -13.50 7.22 -0.48
C LYS A 129 -13.67 8.67 -0.87
N LYS A 130 -14.75 9.01 -1.60
CA LYS A 130 -15.05 10.40 -1.97
C LYS A 130 -15.47 11.23 -0.77
N ILE A 131 -16.33 10.70 0.10
CA ILE A 131 -16.72 11.38 1.34
C ILE A 131 -15.49 11.64 2.22
N MET A 132 -14.60 10.66 2.37
CA MET A 132 -13.35 10.83 3.12
C MET A 132 -12.36 11.81 2.46
N ALA A 133 -12.46 12.02 1.14
CA ALA A 133 -11.66 12.99 0.41
C ALA A 133 -12.29 14.41 0.42
N GLU A 134 -13.61 14.50 0.63
CA GLU A 134 -14.37 15.74 0.75
C GLU A 134 -14.51 16.21 2.22
N GLU A 135 -14.33 15.32 3.19
CA GLU A 135 -14.11 15.70 4.59
C GLU A 135 -12.80 16.47 4.69
N ILE A 136 -12.93 17.74 5.11
CA ILE A 136 -11.83 18.63 5.50
C ILE A 136 -10.82 17.79 6.29
N PRO A 137 -9.52 17.77 5.90
CA PRO A 137 -8.55 16.94 6.59
C PRO A 137 -8.61 17.27 8.09
N ASP A 138 -8.47 16.25 8.94
CA ASP A 138 -8.45 16.44 10.40
C ASP A 138 -7.54 17.62 10.74
N THR A 139 -7.91 18.46 11.71
CA THR A 139 -7.16 19.70 12.00
C THR A 139 -5.68 19.38 12.25
N GLN A 140 -5.39 18.20 12.81
CA GLN A 140 -4.04 17.65 12.95
C GLN A 140 -3.34 17.36 11.60
N THR A 141 -4.07 16.82 10.62
CA THR A 141 -3.57 16.52 9.27
C THR A 141 -3.35 17.80 8.46
N ILE A 142 -4.28 18.77 8.51
CA ILE A 142 -4.06 20.11 7.91
C ILE A 142 -2.86 20.78 8.56
N ILE A 143 -2.76 20.77 9.90
CA ILE A 143 -1.61 21.36 10.59
C ILE A 143 -0.31 20.62 10.22
N ASN A 144 -0.34 19.31 10.00
CA ASN A 144 0.85 18.55 9.62
C ASN A 144 1.20 18.78 8.15
N GLU A 145 0.24 18.89 7.24
CA GLU A 145 0.45 19.16 5.81
C GLU A 145 0.82 20.63 5.58
N ILE A 146 0.26 21.56 6.36
CA ILE A 146 0.70 22.96 6.43
C ILE A 146 2.08 23.03 7.08
N ARG A 147 2.36 22.28 8.16
CA ARG A 147 3.73 22.21 8.70
C ARG A 147 4.68 21.62 7.68
N GLU A 148 4.33 20.58 6.94
CA GLU A 148 5.21 19.99 5.93
C GLU A 148 5.41 20.93 4.74
N SER A 149 4.37 21.60 4.26
CA SER A 149 4.46 22.58 3.17
C SER A 149 5.12 23.90 3.56
N VAL A 150 5.05 24.31 4.83
CA VAL A 150 5.68 25.54 5.37
C VAL A 150 7.05 25.25 6.02
N GLN A 151 7.34 24.01 6.44
CA GLN A 151 8.64 23.57 7.00
C GLN A 151 9.57 22.92 5.98
N ILE A 152 9.22 22.84 4.69
CA ILE A 152 10.24 22.84 3.65
C ILE A 152 10.86 24.25 3.69
N GLY A 153 11.80 24.45 4.60
CA GLY A 153 12.71 25.59 4.50
C GLY A 153 13.33 25.52 3.12
N GLU A 154 13.27 26.62 2.38
CA GLU A 154 13.87 26.69 1.05
C GLU A 154 15.33 26.26 1.16
N ILE A 155 15.77 25.42 0.22
CA ILE A 155 17.20 25.16 0.07
C ILE A 155 17.87 26.52 -0.10
N THR A 156 18.76 26.84 0.83
CA THR A 156 19.54 28.07 0.78
C THR A 156 20.78 27.86 -0.07
N ASN A 157 21.46 28.95 -0.38
CA ASN A 157 22.71 28.91 -1.11
C ASN A 157 23.84 29.35 -0.17
N TYR A 158 24.82 28.45 0.05
CA TYR A 158 26.04 28.76 0.79
C TYR A 158 27.24 28.78 -0.16
N LYS A 159 27.75 29.99 -0.45
CA LYS A 159 28.92 30.20 -1.33
C LYS A 159 28.82 29.48 -2.68
N GLY A 160 27.63 29.43 -3.27
CA GLY A 160 27.36 28.77 -4.55
C GLY A 160 26.81 27.35 -4.43
N LEU A 161 26.75 26.76 -3.23
CA LEU A 161 26.34 25.38 -2.99
C LEU A 161 24.93 25.28 -2.40
N PRO A 162 24.13 24.28 -2.78
CA PRO A 162 22.88 23.96 -2.10
C PRO A 162 23.12 23.63 -0.62
N ALA A 163 22.35 24.26 0.26
CA ALA A 163 22.47 24.09 1.70
C ALA A 163 21.10 24.06 2.39
N GLY A 164 21.06 23.46 3.57
CA GLY A 164 19.94 23.58 4.49
C GLY A 164 19.94 24.95 5.17
N PRO A 165 18.76 25.47 5.58
CA PRO A 165 18.61 26.83 6.08
C PRO A 165 19.31 27.08 7.41
N SER A 166 19.58 26.03 8.19
CA SER A 166 20.29 26.12 9.47
C SER A 166 21.77 25.79 9.33
N LEU A 167 22.31 25.70 8.11
CA LEU A 167 23.72 25.40 7.90
C LEU A 167 24.58 26.36 8.69
N GLU A 168 24.51 27.68 8.45
CA GLU A 168 25.44 28.65 9.03
C GLU A 168 25.42 28.72 10.57
N GLU A 169 24.25 28.50 11.20
CA GLU A 169 24.08 28.58 12.65
C GLU A 169 24.48 27.28 13.39
N SER A 170 24.65 26.16 12.67
CA SER A 170 24.86 24.86 13.30
C SER A 170 26.35 24.54 13.53
N ASP A 171 26.69 24.16 14.77
CA ASP A 171 28.03 23.67 15.16
C ASP A 171 28.38 22.30 14.57
N SER A 172 27.37 21.59 14.05
CA SER A 172 27.54 20.33 13.32
C SER A 172 26.85 20.41 11.97
N ILE A 173 27.44 19.79 10.96
CA ILE A 173 26.93 19.80 9.59
C ILE A 173 26.93 18.39 8.99
N ILE A 174 26.02 18.18 8.04
CA ILE A 174 25.90 16.94 7.28
C ILE A 174 26.22 17.23 5.82
N ILE A 175 27.26 16.59 5.29
CA ILE A 175 27.62 16.69 3.88
C ILE A 175 26.89 15.58 3.13
N VAL A 176 26.20 15.93 2.04
CA VAL A 176 25.50 15.01 1.14
C VAL A 176 25.98 15.19 -0.29
N GLU A 177 25.64 14.27 -1.20
CA GLU A 177 26.10 14.31 -2.58
C GLU A 177 25.40 15.41 -3.37
N GLY A 178 24.06 15.45 -3.26
CA GLY A 178 23.22 16.27 -4.13
C GLY A 178 22.13 17.07 -3.44
N ARG A 179 21.50 17.92 -4.25
CA ARG A 179 20.36 18.75 -3.85
C ARG A 179 19.14 17.92 -3.42
N ALA A 180 18.92 16.76 -4.05
CA ALA A 180 17.78 15.91 -3.76
C ALA A 180 17.88 15.26 -2.36
N ASP A 181 19.10 14.92 -1.93
CA ASP A 181 19.38 14.48 -0.56
C ASP A 181 19.01 15.56 0.45
N ILE A 182 19.40 16.82 0.19
CA ILE A 182 19.02 17.96 1.03
C ILE A 182 17.51 18.06 1.14
N LEU A 183 16.78 17.99 0.01
CA LEU A 183 15.33 18.03 0.00
C LEU A 183 14.72 16.91 0.84
N ASN A 184 15.22 15.68 0.70
CA ASN A 184 14.70 14.56 1.47
C ASN A 184 14.96 14.74 2.97
N LEU A 185 16.15 15.16 3.36
CA LEU A 185 16.51 15.40 4.76
C LEU A 185 15.74 16.59 5.37
N LEU A 186 15.47 17.64 4.59
CA LEU A 186 14.66 18.78 5.03
C LEU A 186 13.22 18.38 5.36
N LYS A 187 12.60 17.48 4.57
CA LYS A 187 11.27 16.90 4.89
C LYS A 187 11.26 16.22 6.26
N TYR A 188 12.42 15.76 6.73
CA TYR A 188 12.57 15.08 8.02
C TYR A 188 13.08 15.99 9.15
N GLY A 189 13.17 17.31 8.89
CA GLY A 189 13.57 18.32 9.87
C GLY A 189 15.07 18.44 10.07
N ILE A 190 15.89 17.86 9.18
CA ILE A 190 17.35 17.93 9.21
C ILE A 190 17.77 19.12 8.34
N LYS A 191 18.18 20.22 8.98
CA LYS A 191 18.34 21.54 8.34
C LYS A 191 19.78 22.02 8.20
N ASN A 192 20.75 21.25 8.68
CA ASN A 192 22.17 21.59 8.74
C ASN A 192 22.99 20.83 7.67
N THR A 193 22.42 20.71 6.47
CA THR A 193 22.99 19.95 5.35
C THR A 193 23.70 20.84 4.34
N ILE A 194 24.67 20.30 3.60
CA ILE A 194 25.32 20.95 2.45
C ILE A 194 25.66 19.91 1.38
N ALA A 195 25.43 20.24 0.11
CA ALA A 195 25.74 19.34 -1.01
C ALA A 195 27.09 19.69 -1.65
N VAL A 196 27.84 18.66 -2.06
CA VAL A 196 29.12 18.83 -2.80
C VAL A 196 28.93 18.87 -4.32
N GLU A 197 27.78 18.42 -4.83
CA GLU A 197 27.41 18.41 -6.25
C GLU A 197 28.48 17.81 -7.18
N GLY A 198 29.08 16.70 -6.75
CA GLY A 198 30.04 15.94 -7.56
C GLY A 198 31.21 15.40 -6.75
N THR A 199 32.25 14.94 -7.46
CA THR A 199 33.42 14.28 -6.87
C THR A 199 34.55 15.22 -6.48
N ASN A 200 34.53 16.50 -6.90
CA ASN A 200 35.56 17.47 -6.50
C ASN A 200 35.02 18.32 -5.35
N VAL A 201 35.63 18.20 -4.16
CA VAL A 201 35.11 18.83 -2.94
C VAL A 201 35.36 20.34 -2.98
N PRO A 202 34.31 21.19 -2.96
CA PRO A 202 34.48 22.63 -3.04
C PRO A 202 35.23 23.21 -1.83
N GLN A 203 36.01 24.28 -2.04
CA GLN A 203 36.78 24.94 -0.98
C GLN A 203 35.90 25.40 0.20
N ALA A 204 34.67 25.83 -0.07
CA ALA A 204 33.70 26.22 0.95
C ALA A 204 33.40 25.08 1.95
N VAL A 205 33.32 23.84 1.49
CA VAL A 205 33.08 22.64 2.31
C VAL A 205 34.33 22.30 3.12
N ILE A 206 35.52 22.42 2.50
CA ILE A 206 36.80 22.20 3.18
C ILE A 206 36.97 23.17 4.35
N ASP A 207 36.65 24.45 4.16
CA ASP A 207 36.79 25.45 5.21
C ASP A 207 35.77 25.23 6.34
N LEU A 208 34.51 24.94 6.00
CA LEU A 208 33.49 24.58 6.99
C LEU A 208 33.91 23.36 7.83
N SER A 209 34.56 22.38 7.22
CA SER A 209 34.97 21.16 7.90
C SER A 209 35.99 21.37 9.02
N LYS A 210 36.76 22.47 8.96
CA LYS A 210 37.76 22.81 9.99
C LYS A 210 37.12 23.31 11.28
N GLU A 211 35.97 23.97 11.17
CA GLU A 211 35.36 24.72 12.28
C GLU A 211 34.23 23.96 12.99
N ARG A 212 33.78 22.83 12.43
CA ARG A 212 32.51 22.18 12.80
C ARG A 212 32.64 20.67 12.89
N THR A 213 31.71 20.04 13.59
CA THR A 213 31.58 18.58 13.57
C THR A 213 30.93 18.14 12.26
N VAL A 214 31.60 17.28 11.48
CA VAL A 214 31.15 16.91 10.14
C VAL A 214 30.75 15.44 10.07
N THR A 215 29.54 15.19 9.56
CA THR A 215 29.10 13.85 9.15
C THR A 215 28.97 13.81 7.63
N ALA A 216 29.70 12.92 6.96
CA ALA A 216 29.44 12.60 5.56
C ALA A 216 28.30 11.59 5.50
N PHE A 217 27.18 11.95 4.87
CA PHE A 217 26.07 11.05 4.60
C PHE A 217 26.06 10.72 3.10
N VAL A 218 26.53 9.51 2.79
CA VAL A 218 26.76 9.06 1.41
C VAL A 218 25.86 7.89 1.03
N ASP A 219 25.71 7.70 -0.27
CA ASP A 219 24.89 6.64 -0.84
C ASP A 219 25.48 5.24 -0.58
N GLY A 220 24.61 4.25 -0.71
CA GLY A 220 24.92 2.84 -0.51
C GLY A 220 25.57 2.17 -1.71
N ASP A 221 26.12 2.95 -2.64
CA ASP A 221 26.57 2.53 -3.95
C ASP A 221 28.07 2.84 -4.18
N ARG A 222 28.52 2.67 -5.42
CA ARG A 222 29.91 2.96 -5.80
C ARG A 222 30.17 4.46 -5.94
N GLY A 223 29.18 5.26 -6.33
CA GLY A 223 29.28 6.72 -6.37
C GLY A 223 29.65 7.28 -5.00
N GLY A 224 28.89 6.88 -3.97
CA GLY A 224 29.12 7.31 -2.60
C GLY A 224 30.43 6.79 -1.97
N ASP A 225 30.97 5.67 -2.47
CA ASP A 225 32.34 5.26 -2.11
C ASP A 225 33.42 6.20 -2.65
N ILE A 226 33.23 6.72 -3.87
CA ILE A 226 34.19 7.62 -4.52
C ILE A 226 34.15 8.99 -3.83
N ILE A 227 32.95 9.52 -3.59
CA ILE A 227 32.76 10.82 -2.93
C ILE A 227 33.29 10.78 -1.49
N LEU A 228 33.01 9.70 -0.75
CA LEU A 228 33.55 9.55 0.61
C LEU A 228 35.08 9.54 0.64
N LYS A 229 35.73 8.89 -0.34
CA LYS A 229 37.19 8.86 -0.45
C LYS A 229 37.77 10.26 -0.68
N GLU A 230 37.17 11.03 -1.59
CA GLU A 230 37.61 12.40 -1.84
C GLU A 230 37.42 13.28 -0.60
N LEU A 231 36.25 13.20 0.04
CA LEU A 231 35.95 13.95 1.26
C LEU A 231 36.95 13.65 2.37
N ALA A 232 37.32 12.37 2.55
CA ALA A 232 38.30 11.97 3.55
C ALA A 232 39.72 12.52 3.26
N GLN A 233 40.09 12.69 1.99
CA GLN A 233 41.39 13.23 1.57
C GLN A 233 41.48 14.75 1.73
N THR A 234 40.38 15.46 1.46
CA THR A 234 40.38 16.91 1.26
C THR A 234 39.83 17.69 2.46
N ALA A 235 38.85 17.12 3.16
CA ALA A 235 38.10 17.74 4.25
C ALA A 235 38.24 16.97 5.58
N ASN A 236 37.95 17.65 6.69
CA ASN A 236 37.98 17.05 8.03
C ASN A 236 36.62 16.40 8.34
N ILE A 237 36.52 15.08 8.16
CA ILE A 237 35.29 14.33 8.40
C ILE A 237 35.37 13.57 9.72
N ASP A 238 34.44 13.79 10.64
CA ASP A 238 34.39 13.08 11.92
C ASP A 238 33.69 11.74 11.80
N TYR A 239 32.54 11.75 11.14
CA TYR A 239 31.64 10.61 11.07
C TYR A 239 31.18 10.32 9.66
N VAL A 240 30.85 9.05 9.42
CA VAL A 240 30.27 8.57 8.18
C VAL A 240 28.95 7.89 8.49
N ALA A 241 27.90 8.36 7.83
CA ALA A 241 26.61 7.70 7.74
C ALA A 241 26.48 7.17 6.31
N ARG A 242 26.19 5.88 6.15
CA ARG A 242 26.07 5.27 4.82
C ARG A 242 24.68 4.68 4.66
N ALA A 243 24.01 5.02 3.56
CA ALA A 243 22.74 4.44 3.20
C ALA A 243 22.86 2.91 3.02
N PRO A 244 21.79 2.14 3.23
CA PRO A 244 21.75 0.71 2.91
C PRO A 244 22.29 0.40 1.51
N LYS A 245 22.88 -0.78 1.34
CA LYS A 245 23.53 -1.15 0.07
C LYS A 245 22.54 -1.06 -1.10
N GLY A 246 22.88 -0.26 -2.12
CA GLY A 246 22.08 -0.07 -3.32
C GLY A 246 20.90 0.90 -3.18
N THR A 247 20.84 1.69 -2.12
CA THR A 247 19.86 2.78 -1.96
C THR A 247 20.55 4.13 -1.90
N GLU A 248 19.89 5.15 -2.43
CA GLU A 248 20.35 6.54 -2.40
C GLU A 248 19.71 7.31 -1.22
N VAL A 249 20.36 8.36 -0.73
CA VAL A 249 19.87 9.16 0.40
C VAL A 249 18.53 9.83 0.05
N GLU A 250 18.30 10.20 -1.20
CA GLU A 250 17.02 10.74 -1.68
C GLU A 250 15.85 9.75 -1.58
N GLU A 251 16.12 8.43 -1.57
CA GLU A 251 15.10 7.37 -1.52
C GLU A 251 14.73 6.96 -0.09
N LEU A 252 15.52 7.35 0.92
CA LEU A 252 15.33 6.89 2.29
C LEU A 252 14.07 7.49 2.93
N GLY A 253 13.32 6.65 3.66
CA GLY A 253 12.23 7.13 4.51
C GLY A 253 12.72 7.88 5.76
N LYS A 254 11.82 8.61 6.44
CA LYS A 254 12.11 9.36 7.68
C LYS A 254 12.83 8.53 8.74
N LYS A 255 12.31 7.32 9.00
CA LYS A 255 12.85 6.42 10.03
C LYS A 255 14.25 5.91 9.66
N GLU A 256 14.47 5.60 8.39
CA GLU A 256 15.74 5.09 7.87
C GLU A 256 16.81 6.17 7.91
N SER A 257 16.50 7.37 7.40
CA SER A 257 17.41 8.53 7.44
C SER A 257 17.90 8.83 8.87
N ILE A 258 16.97 8.90 9.83
CA ILE A 258 17.31 9.18 11.24
C ILE A 258 18.12 8.03 11.85
N MET A 259 17.75 6.77 11.58
CA MET A 259 18.48 5.61 12.10
C MET A 259 19.91 5.52 11.53
N THR A 260 20.09 5.82 10.25
CA THR A 260 21.40 5.82 9.58
C THR A 260 22.32 6.89 10.17
N LEU A 261 21.83 8.12 10.33
CA LEU A 261 22.58 9.20 10.97
C LEU A 261 22.89 8.93 12.45
N ARG A 262 22.00 8.24 13.18
CA ARG A 262 22.25 7.81 14.57
C ARG A 262 23.31 6.72 14.66
N LYS A 263 23.36 5.81 13.68
CA LYS A 263 24.33 4.72 13.58
C LYS A 263 25.63 5.13 12.85
N LYS A 264 25.85 6.43 12.63
CA LYS A 264 27.08 6.94 12.02
C LYS A 264 28.30 6.44 12.79
N ILE A 265 29.35 6.10 12.06
CA ILE A 265 30.60 5.59 12.62
C ILE A 265 31.70 6.61 12.45
N PRO A 266 32.66 6.71 13.38
CA PRO A 266 33.85 7.55 13.20
C PRO A 266 34.61 7.19 11.92
N LEU A 267 35.14 8.18 11.21
CA LEU A 267 35.84 7.97 9.92
C LEU A 267 37.01 6.97 10.06
N ASN A 268 37.74 7.01 11.16
CA ASN A 268 38.86 6.11 11.43
C ASN A 268 38.46 4.62 11.58
N GLN A 269 37.18 4.33 11.83
CA GLN A 269 36.64 2.97 11.88
C GLN A 269 36.21 2.46 10.49
N VAL A 270 36.20 3.32 9.47
CA VAL A 270 35.88 2.92 8.10
C VAL A 270 37.10 2.25 7.46
N ARG A 271 36.93 0.99 7.04
CA ARG A 271 38.00 0.18 6.44
C ARG A 271 38.62 0.89 5.22
N GLY A 272 39.94 1.07 5.23
CA GLY A 272 40.70 1.64 4.12
C GLY A 272 40.76 3.17 4.05
N LEU A 273 40.07 3.90 4.94
CA LEU A 273 40.09 5.37 4.97
C LEU A 273 40.92 5.96 6.13
N GLY A 274 41.12 5.22 7.22
CA GLY A 274 41.87 5.71 8.39
C GLY A 274 43.32 6.13 8.11
N ALA A 275 43.97 5.60 7.08
CA ALA A 275 45.35 5.95 6.69
C ALA A 275 45.43 7.13 5.69
N ILE A 276 44.30 7.49 5.07
CA ILE A 276 44.21 8.50 4.00
C ILE A 276 43.53 9.78 4.53
N ALA A 277 42.83 9.68 5.65
CA ALA A 277 42.14 10.77 6.30
C ALA A 277 43.11 11.91 6.69
N LYS A 278 42.71 13.14 6.34
CA LYS A 278 43.44 14.34 6.76
C LYS A 278 43.47 14.46 8.29
N PRO A 279 44.64 14.70 8.92
CA PRO A 279 44.73 14.91 10.36
C PRO A 279 43.95 16.16 10.76
N ARG A 280 43.11 16.04 11.78
CA ARG A 280 42.36 17.17 12.33
C ARG A 280 43.28 17.97 13.26
N ASP A 281 43.41 19.27 13.01
CA ASP A 281 44.08 20.19 13.94
C ASP A 281 43.07 20.62 15.00
N ASP A 282 42.97 19.83 16.08
CA ASP A 282 41.93 19.98 17.12
C ASP A 282 42.06 21.25 17.97
N THR A 283 43.12 22.03 17.79
CA THR A 283 43.39 23.24 18.59
C THR A 283 42.24 24.26 18.54
N THR A 284 41.63 24.47 17.38
CA THR A 284 40.53 25.44 17.22
C THR A 284 39.21 24.98 17.83
N VAL A 285 38.91 23.69 17.78
CA VAL A 285 37.69 23.11 18.37
C VAL A 285 37.79 23.12 19.90
N LEU A 286 38.94 22.69 20.44
CA LEU A 286 39.23 22.71 21.87
C LEU A 286 39.16 24.14 22.45
N LEU A 287 39.62 25.15 21.71
CA LEU A 287 39.51 26.55 22.13
C LEU A 287 38.05 27.03 22.22
N LYS A 288 37.19 26.66 21.26
CA LYS A 288 35.75 26.98 21.29
C LYS A 288 35.02 26.30 22.46
N GLU A 289 35.35 25.04 22.73
CA GLU A 289 34.80 24.32 23.88
C GLU A 289 35.26 24.92 25.22
N LEU A 290 36.54 25.33 25.30
CA LEU A 290 37.07 26.05 26.45
C LEU A 290 36.36 27.40 26.68
N GLU A 291 36.08 28.16 25.62
CA GLU A 291 35.33 29.42 25.73
C GLU A 291 33.89 29.21 26.22
N THR A 292 33.21 28.19 25.72
CA THR A 292 31.84 27.86 26.16
C THR A 292 31.80 27.39 27.61
N VAL A 293 32.76 26.57 28.05
CA VAL A 293 32.90 26.18 29.45
C VAL A 293 33.19 27.39 30.33
N LYS A 294 34.08 28.28 29.90
CA LYS A 294 34.42 29.51 30.63
C LYS A 294 33.21 30.44 30.80
N GLY A 295 32.38 30.59 29.76
CA GLY A 295 31.13 31.36 29.82
C GLY A 295 30.11 30.77 30.79
N LYS A 296 29.93 29.43 30.78
CA LYS A 296 29.05 28.74 31.74
C LYS A 296 29.56 28.88 33.18
N MET A 297 30.87 28.83 33.38
CA MET A 297 31.51 28.97 34.70
C MET A 297 31.35 30.40 35.24
N GLN A 298 31.47 31.42 34.39
CA GLN A 298 31.19 32.82 34.77
C GLN A 298 29.73 33.06 35.13
N MET A 299 28.79 32.43 34.40
CA MET A 299 27.36 32.46 34.74
C MET A 299 27.10 31.83 36.10
N LEU A 300 27.65 30.64 36.36
CA LEU A 300 27.55 29.96 37.65
C LEU A 300 28.14 30.79 38.79
N SER A 301 29.31 31.42 38.60
CA SER A 301 29.88 32.33 39.60
C SER A 301 28.99 33.54 39.87
N ARG A 302 28.37 34.14 38.83
CA ARG A 302 27.41 35.24 39.00
C ARG A 302 26.15 34.81 39.75
N THR A 303 25.61 33.63 39.44
CA THR A 303 24.45 33.08 40.14
C THR A 303 24.77 32.75 41.59
N LEU A 304 25.96 32.24 41.87
CA LEU A 304 26.41 31.96 43.24
C LEU A 304 26.55 33.26 44.05
N LEU A 305 27.15 34.31 43.48
CA LEU A 305 27.26 35.64 44.10
C LEU A 305 25.87 36.20 44.46
N PHE A 306 24.91 36.05 43.55
CA PHE A 306 23.52 36.48 43.74
C PHE A 306 22.79 35.72 44.86
N LEU A 307 23.14 34.44 45.08
CA LEU A 307 22.56 33.60 46.13
C LEU A 307 23.23 33.78 47.49
N THR A 308 24.51 34.17 47.53
CA THR A 308 25.27 34.34 48.79
C THR A 308 25.25 35.76 49.36
N GLY A 309 24.66 36.74 48.64
CA GLY A 309 24.41 38.09 49.18
C GLY A 309 25.67 38.88 49.51
N LEU A 310 26.73 38.72 48.72
CA LEU A 310 27.96 39.53 48.75
C LEU A 310 28.09 40.35 47.47
#